data_AF-A0A8C4YQR2-F1
#
_entry.id   AF-A0A8C4YQR2-F1
#
_cell.length_a   1.000
_cell.length_b   1.000
_cell.length_c   1.000
_cell.angle_alpha   90.00
_cell.angle_beta   90.00
_cell.angle_gamma   90.00
#
_symmetry.space_group_name_H-M   'P 1'
#
loop_
_entity.id
_entity.type
_entity.pdbx_description
1 polymer ?
#
loop_
_entity_poly.entity_id
_entity_poly.type
_entity_poly.pdbx_seq_one_letter_code
_entity_poly.pdbx_strand_id
1 'polypeptide(L)'
;RNWRGGQSMWSLMLLTWRCVDTEEADIYVLIDGSTSIYPVDFGDIKKFLKEVIKMFNIGLNKVRFGAVQFSQSRSLEFELDEYSKRDDLETAIDNIRQIYGNTYIGEALTFMQPLFKKAREQRAGRVPCHLIVLTDGKSHDSVKESAERLRSEMVNIYAIGVKDADEAQLLEIAGSKSRTYFVQEFDSLKNIKNEIVQGICSGEGKGNFDFCPLNSEGKQMQATFSSSERCQVGVSDIMFLVDSSGSIGPENFSKMKNFMRELVNKSDISRDRVQVGVVQFSDIKKEEFQLNQYSSKSDIFSAIDKMSLIGETTLTGGALTFVADYFRPPKGARPAVRKILILITDGEARDAVESPAKALRDQGVVIYSVGVFNANKTQLEEISGKHELVFYIENFDILKHIEDEIIFGICTPHEGKIWLTVPGGLSY
;
A
#
# COMPACT_ATOMS: atom_id res chain seq x y z
N ARG A 1 8.98 49.71 3.52
CA ARG A 1 9.47 49.25 2.20
C ARG A 1 9.91 47.79 2.34
N ASN A 2 9.07 46.88 1.84
CA ASN A 2 9.30 45.52 1.32
C ASN A 2 10.31 44.59 1.98
N TRP A 3 9.80 43.66 2.80
CA TRP A 3 10.31 42.30 2.89
C TRP A 3 9.51 41.44 1.88
N ARG A 4 10.17 40.90 0.85
CA ARG A 4 9.58 39.88 -0.04
C ARG A 4 10.03 38.51 0.44
N GLY A 5 9.06 37.63 0.68
CA GLY A 5 9.28 36.25 1.09
C GLY A 5 10.02 35.44 0.04
N GLY A 6 11.09 34.77 0.48
CA GLY A 6 11.66 33.64 -0.24
C GLY A 6 10.82 32.42 0.07
N GLN A 7 10.12 31.88 -0.94
CA GLN A 7 9.69 30.49 -0.89
C GLN A 7 10.94 29.62 -0.70
N SER A 8 10.90 28.73 0.28
CA SER A 8 11.99 27.79 0.55
C SER A 8 12.17 26.87 -0.66
N MET A 9 13.41 26.45 -0.90
CA MET A 9 13.79 25.46 -1.91
C MET A 9 12.98 24.15 -1.79
N TRP A 10 12.45 23.86 -0.60
CA TRP A 10 11.53 22.77 -0.30
C TRP A 10 10.13 22.94 -0.94
N SER A 11 9.60 24.17 -1.02
CA SER A 11 8.34 24.44 -1.72
C SER A 11 8.49 24.27 -3.24
N LEU A 12 9.68 24.52 -3.79
CA LEU A 12 9.98 24.24 -5.20
C LEU A 12 10.18 22.74 -5.46
N MET A 13 10.75 22.01 -4.50
CA MET A 13 11.00 20.56 -4.59
C MET A 13 9.71 19.73 -4.52
N LEU A 14 8.68 20.21 -3.83
CA LEU A 14 7.32 19.65 -3.86
C LEU A 14 6.59 19.85 -5.20
N LEU A 15 7.01 20.84 -6.00
CA LEU A 15 6.40 21.18 -7.29
C LEU A 15 6.99 20.39 -8.48
N THR A 16 8.00 19.54 -8.25
CA THR A 16 8.72 18.81 -9.30
C THR A 16 8.80 17.30 -9.07
N TRP A 17 7.80 16.68 -8.46
CA TRP A 17 7.60 15.23 -8.65
C TRP A 17 6.61 15.03 -9.81
N ARG A 18 7.08 15.24 -11.05
CA ARG A 18 6.45 14.57 -12.19
C ARG A 18 6.66 13.07 -11.99
N CYS A 19 5.70 12.21 -12.37
CA CYS A 19 5.95 10.78 -12.43
C CYS A 19 6.99 10.49 -13.50
N VAL A 20 8.27 10.53 -13.11
CA VAL A 20 9.41 10.23 -13.98
C VAL A 20 9.55 8.70 -14.17
N ASP A 21 8.95 7.88 -13.30
CA ASP A 21 9.13 6.41 -13.30
C ASP A 21 7.91 5.57 -13.76
N THR A 22 6.77 6.21 -14.08
CA THR A 22 5.63 5.53 -14.74
C THR A 22 5.69 5.81 -16.23
N GLU A 23 6.52 5.05 -16.93
CA GLU A 23 6.67 5.20 -18.38
C GLU A 23 5.40 4.75 -19.12
N GLU A 24 4.67 3.77 -18.56
CA GLU A 24 3.52 3.13 -19.18
C GLU A 24 2.43 2.73 -18.16
N ALA A 25 1.17 3.10 -18.39
CA ALA A 25 0.02 2.67 -17.58
C ALA A 25 -1.29 2.81 -18.37
N ASP A 26 -2.28 1.98 -18.04
CA ASP A 26 -3.66 2.11 -18.54
C ASP A 26 -4.57 2.48 -17.38
N ILE A 27 -5.17 3.67 -17.45
CA ILE A 27 -5.94 4.24 -16.34
C ILE A 27 -7.36 4.51 -16.83
N TYR A 28 -8.33 3.81 -16.25
CA TYR A 28 -9.73 4.21 -16.36
C TYR A 28 -10.13 5.03 -15.14
N VAL A 29 -10.97 6.04 -15.38
CA VAL A 29 -11.68 6.76 -14.33
C VAL A 29 -13.15 6.36 -14.41
N LEU A 30 -13.69 5.91 -13.28
CA LEU A 30 -15.10 5.59 -13.11
C LEU A 30 -15.76 6.67 -12.25
N ILE A 31 -16.57 7.51 -12.91
CA ILE A 31 -17.09 8.76 -12.39
C ILE A 31 -18.56 8.57 -12.01
N ASP A 32 -18.91 8.81 -10.75
CA ASP A 32 -20.31 8.89 -10.35
C ASP A 32 -20.96 10.13 -10.98
N GLY A 33 -22.00 9.89 -11.76
CA GLY A 33 -22.89 10.89 -12.35
C GLY A 33 -24.30 10.75 -11.80
N SER A 34 -24.45 10.32 -10.55
CA SER A 34 -25.73 10.24 -9.88
C SER A 34 -26.35 11.61 -9.63
N THR A 35 -27.64 11.60 -9.27
CA THR A 35 -28.40 12.81 -8.98
C THR A 35 -27.98 13.49 -7.67
N SER A 36 -27.30 12.80 -6.76
CA SER A 36 -26.78 13.39 -5.51
C SER A 36 -25.68 14.42 -5.76
N ILE A 37 -24.94 14.26 -6.86
CA ILE A 37 -23.88 15.18 -7.25
C ILE A 37 -24.47 16.39 -7.96
N TYR A 38 -24.33 17.57 -7.37
CA TYR A 38 -24.78 18.79 -8.03
C TYR A 38 -23.89 19.15 -9.24
N PRO A 39 -24.41 19.85 -10.27
CA PRO A 39 -23.63 20.18 -11.46
C PRO A 39 -22.33 20.97 -11.19
N VAL A 40 -22.30 21.76 -10.10
CA VAL A 40 -21.10 22.49 -9.65
C VAL A 40 -20.05 21.50 -9.13
N ASP A 41 -20.47 20.57 -8.27
CA ASP A 41 -19.64 19.50 -7.71
C ASP A 41 -19.09 18.57 -8.79
N PHE A 42 -19.91 18.25 -9.81
CA PHE A 42 -19.45 17.51 -10.99
C PHE A 42 -18.38 18.28 -11.78
N GLY A 43 -18.47 19.62 -11.80
CA GLY A 43 -17.43 20.49 -12.32
C GLY A 43 -16.09 20.36 -11.56
N ASP A 44 -16.14 20.19 -10.24
CA ASP A 44 -14.95 19.96 -9.42
C ASP A 44 -14.34 18.57 -9.67
N ILE A 45 -15.15 17.53 -9.92
CA ILE A 45 -14.63 16.23 -10.39
C ILE A 45 -13.86 16.40 -11.70
N LYS A 46 -14.44 17.04 -12.71
CA LYS A 46 -13.74 17.29 -14.00
C LYS A 46 -12.43 18.04 -13.80
N LYS A 47 -12.45 19.07 -12.94
CA LYS A 47 -11.26 19.84 -12.60
C LYS A 47 -10.19 18.97 -11.94
N PHE A 48 -10.56 18.12 -11.00
CA PHE A 48 -9.68 17.15 -10.37
C PHE A 48 -9.05 16.21 -11.41
N LEU A 49 -9.83 15.64 -12.33
CA LEU A 49 -9.32 14.75 -13.37
C LEU A 49 -8.30 15.42 -14.30
N LYS A 50 -8.55 16.68 -14.70
CA LYS A 50 -7.58 17.46 -15.47
C LYS A 50 -6.28 17.69 -14.70
N GLU A 51 -6.37 17.92 -13.40
CA GLU A 51 -5.18 18.06 -12.55
C GLU A 51 -4.39 16.76 -12.42
N VAL A 52 -5.06 15.60 -12.31
CA VAL A 52 -4.42 14.28 -12.29
C VAL A 52 -3.72 14.00 -13.63
N ILE A 53 -4.39 14.23 -14.75
CA ILE A 53 -3.83 13.98 -16.10
C ILE A 53 -2.59 14.82 -16.38
N LYS A 54 -2.52 16.05 -15.86
CA LYS A 54 -1.33 16.92 -15.97
C LYS A 54 -0.08 16.34 -15.32
N MET A 55 -0.23 15.40 -14.40
CA MET A 55 0.88 14.77 -13.68
C MET A 55 1.49 13.58 -14.45
N PHE A 56 0.83 13.13 -15.52
CA PHE A 56 1.26 11.99 -16.35
C PHE A 56 1.74 12.41 -17.75
N ASN A 57 2.57 11.56 -18.35
CA ASN A 57 3.04 11.70 -19.72
C ASN A 57 2.10 10.92 -20.67
N ILE A 58 1.10 11.62 -21.22
CA ILE A 58 0.07 11.00 -22.06
C ILE A 58 0.64 10.58 -23.42
N GLY A 59 0.26 9.38 -23.87
CA GLY A 59 0.56 8.90 -25.21
C GLY A 59 0.17 7.44 -25.42
N LEU A 60 0.02 7.02 -26.69
CA LEU A 60 -0.40 5.66 -27.04
C LEU A 60 0.53 4.56 -26.51
N ASN A 61 1.83 4.85 -26.43
CA ASN A 61 2.86 3.96 -25.87
C ASN A 61 3.34 4.44 -24.49
N LYS A 62 2.52 5.23 -23.78
CA LYS A 62 2.86 5.78 -22.46
C LYS A 62 1.70 5.56 -21.49
N VAL A 63 1.23 6.61 -20.81
CA VAL A 63 0.02 6.56 -20.00
C VAL A 63 -1.20 6.85 -20.89
N ARG A 64 -2.17 5.94 -20.85
CA ARG A 64 -3.46 6.03 -21.54
C ARG A 64 -4.58 6.27 -20.52
N PHE A 65 -5.56 7.10 -20.89
CA PHE A 65 -6.70 7.42 -20.05
C PHE A 65 -8.02 7.11 -20.76
N GLY A 66 -8.92 6.45 -20.05
CA GLY A 66 -10.31 6.27 -20.44
C GLY A 66 -11.23 6.78 -19.34
N ALA A 67 -12.46 7.15 -19.70
CA ALA A 67 -13.45 7.63 -18.73
C ALA A 67 -14.79 6.92 -18.94
N VAL A 68 -15.37 6.47 -17.83
CA VAL A 68 -16.69 5.88 -17.76
C VAL A 68 -17.48 6.62 -16.70
N GLN A 69 -18.73 6.95 -17.01
CA GLN A 69 -19.67 7.51 -16.08
C GLN A 69 -20.68 6.46 -15.65
N PHE A 70 -21.09 6.48 -14.39
CA PHE A 70 -22.11 5.57 -13.87
C PHE A 70 -23.15 6.26 -12.99
N SER A 71 -24.36 5.73 -13.03
CA SER A 71 -25.47 6.02 -12.14
C SER A 71 -26.40 4.79 -12.22
N GLN A 72 -27.68 4.98 -12.54
CA GLN A 72 -28.59 3.90 -12.95
C GLN A 72 -28.19 3.32 -14.32
N SER A 73 -27.48 4.11 -15.13
CA SER A 73 -26.93 3.70 -16.42
C SER A 73 -25.41 3.84 -16.42
N ARG A 74 -24.73 3.19 -17.37
CA ARG A 74 -23.29 3.27 -17.55
C ARG A 74 -23.01 3.83 -18.93
N SER A 75 -22.14 4.82 -19.02
CA SER A 75 -21.78 5.52 -20.24
C SER A 75 -20.26 5.49 -20.38
N LEU A 76 -19.75 4.91 -21.47
CA LEU A 76 -18.35 5.05 -21.83
C LEU A 76 -18.18 6.41 -22.51
N GLU A 77 -17.48 7.33 -21.86
CA GLU A 77 -17.27 8.69 -22.38
C GLU A 77 -16.17 8.70 -23.44
N PHE A 78 -15.07 7.97 -23.20
CA PHE A 78 -14.01 7.73 -24.17
C PHE A 78 -13.12 6.54 -23.79
N GLU A 79 -12.54 5.89 -24.80
CA GLU A 79 -11.64 4.75 -24.64
C GLU A 79 -10.16 5.17 -24.41
N LEU A 80 -9.34 4.22 -23.94
CA LEU A 80 -7.92 4.42 -23.62
C LEU A 80 -7.06 4.89 -24.81
N ASP A 81 -7.40 4.49 -26.02
CA ASP A 81 -6.65 4.77 -27.25
C ASP A 81 -7.25 5.92 -28.09
N GLU A 82 -8.35 6.52 -27.62
CA GLU A 82 -9.04 7.59 -28.35
C GLU A 82 -8.24 8.90 -28.38
N TYR A 83 -7.61 9.25 -27.26
CA TYR A 83 -6.84 10.49 -27.12
C TYR A 83 -5.41 10.23 -26.69
N SER A 84 -4.46 10.69 -27.50
CA SER A 84 -3.01 10.51 -27.27
C SER A 84 -2.30 11.80 -26.86
N LYS A 85 -3.01 12.93 -26.83
CA LYS A 85 -2.49 14.23 -26.42
C LYS A 85 -3.27 14.76 -25.22
N ARG A 86 -2.53 15.38 -24.31
CA ARG A 86 -3.08 15.94 -23.07
C ARG A 86 -4.20 16.96 -23.33
N ASP A 87 -4.01 17.87 -24.28
CA ASP A 87 -4.97 18.95 -24.55
C ASP A 87 -6.30 18.41 -25.12
N ASP A 88 -6.23 17.33 -25.92
CA ASP A 88 -7.41 16.66 -26.46
C ASP A 88 -8.17 15.92 -25.35
N LEU A 89 -7.46 15.23 -24.44
CA LEU A 89 -8.05 14.62 -23.24
C LEU A 89 -8.73 15.66 -22.32
N GLU A 90 -8.09 16.81 -22.08
CA GLU A 90 -8.69 17.88 -21.27
C GLU A 90 -9.99 18.39 -21.90
N THR A 91 -10.00 18.54 -23.23
CA THR A 91 -11.19 18.93 -23.98
C THR A 91 -12.29 17.86 -23.91
N ALA A 92 -11.93 16.58 -24.03
CA ALA A 92 -12.86 15.46 -23.88
C ALA A 92 -13.51 15.46 -22.49
N ILE A 93 -12.74 15.68 -21.43
CA ILE A 93 -13.25 15.79 -20.05
C ILE A 93 -14.19 16.97 -19.87
N ASP A 94 -13.86 18.12 -20.44
CA ASP A 94 -14.74 19.30 -20.39
C ASP A 94 -16.09 19.01 -21.07
N ASN A 95 -16.09 18.19 -22.12
CA ASN A 95 -17.29 17.80 -22.86
C ASN A 95 -18.15 16.69 -22.21
N ILE A 96 -17.65 15.97 -21.21
CA ILE A 96 -18.42 14.95 -20.48
C ILE A 96 -19.70 15.58 -19.94
N ARG A 97 -20.87 15.04 -20.26
CA ARG A 97 -22.14 15.55 -19.71
C ARG A 97 -22.54 14.68 -18.53
N GLN A 98 -22.87 15.32 -17.41
CA GLN A 98 -23.35 14.60 -16.25
C GLN A 98 -24.61 13.81 -16.63
N ILE A 99 -24.62 12.53 -16.35
CA ILE A 99 -25.81 11.69 -16.35
C ILE A 99 -26.55 11.93 -15.02
N TYR A 100 -27.67 11.27 -14.82
CA TYR A 100 -28.43 11.37 -13.56
C TYR A 100 -29.00 10.00 -13.22
N GLY A 101 -29.40 9.80 -11.97
CA GLY A 101 -29.97 8.53 -11.49
C GLY A 101 -29.42 8.12 -10.12
N ASN A 102 -29.74 6.89 -9.71
CA ASN A 102 -29.25 6.30 -8.47
C ASN A 102 -27.84 5.73 -8.62
N THR A 103 -27.15 5.50 -7.52
CA THR A 103 -25.76 5.03 -7.50
C THR A 103 -25.68 3.49 -7.50
N TYR A 104 -25.18 2.89 -8.59
CA TYR A 104 -24.96 1.43 -8.74
C TYR A 104 -23.50 1.12 -9.10
N ILE A 105 -22.63 1.15 -8.09
CA ILE A 105 -21.19 0.94 -8.22
C ILE A 105 -20.89 -0.52 -8.60
N GLY A 106 -21.61 -1.51 -8.08
CA GLY A 106 -21.35 -2.94 -8.37
C GLY A 106 -21.52 -3.26 -9.85
N GLU A 107 -22.61 -2.81 -10.45
CA GLU A 107 -22.88 -2.88 -11.89
C GLU A 107 -21.88 -2.07 -12.72
N ALA A 108 -21.45 -0.92 -12.21
CA ALA A 108 -20.44 -0.10 -12.85
C ALA A 108 -19.07 -0.78 -12.90
N LEU A 109 -18.66 -1.43 -11.82
CA LEU A 109 -17.43 -2.24 -11.76
C LEU A 109 -17.51 -3.44 -12.71
N THR A 110 -18.67 -4.11 -12.79
CA THR A 110 -18.89 -5.19 -13.79
C THR A 110 -18.74 -4.66 -15.22
N PHE A 111 -19.24 -3.46 -15.50
CA PHE A 111 -19.12 -2.83 -16.80
C PHE A 111 -17.66 -2.52 -17.19
N MET A 112 -16.76 -2.29 -16.22
CA MET A 112 -15.34 -2.05 -16.48
C MET A 112 -14.57 -3.30 -16.94
N GLN A 113 -15.02 -4.51 -16.58
CA GLN A 113 -14.31 -5.76 -16.89
C GLN A 113 -13.99 -5.93 -18.39
N PRO A 114 -14.96 -5.85 -19.33
CA PRO A 114 -14.67 -5.97 -20.75
C PRO A 114 -13.74 -4.88 -21.27
N LEU A 115 -13.75 -3.68 -20.67
CA LEU A 115 -12.89 -2.56 -21.08
C LEU A 115 -11.42 -2.84 -20.73
N PHE A 116 -11.15 -3.34 -19.53
CA PHE A 116 -9.79 -3.75 -19.15
C PHE A 116 -9.33 -4.99 -19.90
N LYS A 117 -10.24 -5.91 -20.24
CA LYS A 117 -9.91 -7.04 -21.11
C LYS A 117 -9.46 -6.55 -22.49
N LYS A 118 -10.24 -5.67 -23.13
CA LYS A 118 -9.91 -5.05 -24.42
C LYS A 118 -8.58 -4.29 -24.36
N ALA A 119 -8.35 -3.51 -23.29
CA ALA A 119 -7.11 -2.76 -23.10
C ALA A 119 -5.84 -3.64 -23.18
N ARG A 120 -5.93 -4.84 -22.59
CA ARG A 120 -4.85 -5.85 -22.59
C ARG A 120 -4.63 -6.50 -23.95
N GLU A 121 -5.70 -6.67 -24.72
CA GLU A 121 -5.61 -7.22 -26.08
C GLU A 121 -4.97 -6.19 -27.04
N GLN A 122 -5.18 -4.90 -26.81
CA GLN A 122 -4.67 -3.82 -27.66
C GLN A 122 -3.19 -3.49 -27.44
N ARG A 123 -2.60 -3.82 -26.29
CA ARG A 123 -1.24 -3.41 -25.92
C ARG A 123 -0.34 -4.62 -25.70
N ALA A 124 0.70 -4.75 -26.53
CA ALA A 124 1.71 -5.80 -26.38
C ALA A 124 2.63 -5.48 -25.20
N GLY A 125 2.60 -6.30 -24.15
CA GLY A 125 3.42 -6.11 -22.96
C GLY A 125 2.59 -6.06 -21.68
N ARG A 126 3.26 -6.07 -20.54
CA ARG A 126 2.62 -6.07 -19.23
C ARG A 126 2.60 -4.66 -18.68
N VAL A 127 1.46 -3.98 -18.83
CA VAL A 127 1.26 -2.59 -18.40
C VAL A 127 0.32 -2.54 -17.19
N PRO A 128 0.68 -1.79 -16.13
CA PRO A 128 -0.18 -1.60 -14.97
C PRO A 128 -1.56 -1.06 -15.36
N CYS A 129 -2.62 -1.72 -14.88
CA CYS A 129 -4.01 -1.32 -15.07
C CYS A 129 -4.53 -0.70 -13.78
N HIS A 130 -4.97 0.55 -13.84
CA HIS A 130 -5.51 1.26 -12.68
C HIS A 130 -6.94 1.70 -12.94
N LEU A 131 -7.77 1.65 -11.90
CA LEU A 131 -9.13 2.18 -11.89
C LEU A 131 -9.25 3.21 -10.77
N ILE A 132 -9.60 4.44 -11.13
CA ILE A 132 -9.92 5.49 -10.15
C ILE A 132 -11.44 5.58 -10.05
N VAL A 133 -12.01 5.23 -8.90
CA VAL A 133 -13.46 5.31 -8.65
C VAL A 133 -13.76 6.56 -7.83
N LEU A 134 -14.67 7.41 -8.31
CA LEU A 134 -15.13 8.63 -7.63
C LEU A 134 -16.62 8.50 -7.35
N THR A 135 -17.04 8.59 -6.09
CA THR A 135 -18.44 8.49 -5.66
C THR A 135 -18.74 9.42 -4.48
N ASP A 136 -19.98 9.92 -4.38
CA ASP A 136 -20.42 10.79 -3.28
C ASP A 136 -21.42 10.13 -2.32
N GLY A 137 -21.76 8.87 -2.59
CA GLY A 137 -22.79 8.17 -1.85
C GLY A 137 -22.63 6.65 -1.84
N LYS A 138 -23.57 6.03 -1.13
CA LYS A 138 -23.66 4.58 -0.95
C LYS A 138 -24.24 3.91 -2.19
N SER A 139 -23.64 2.80 -2.60
CA SER A 139 -24.15 1.96 -3.67
C SER A 139 -25.46 1.26 -3.28
N HIS A 140 -26.40 1.20 -4.22
CA HIS A 140 -27.67 0.48 -4.06
C HIS A 140 -27.56 -1.03 -4.33
N ASP A 141 -26.44 -1.47 -4.89
CA ASP A 141 -26.08 -2.87 -5.13
C ASP A 141 -24.81 -3.27 -4.36
N SER A 142 -24.52 -4.57 -4.37
CA SER A 142 -23.30 -5.11 -3.76
C SER A 142 -22.08 -4.76 -4.61
N VAL A 143 -21.05 -4.20 -3.98
CA VAL A 143 -19.81 -3.80 -4.65
C VAL A 143 -18.72 -4.88 -4.59
N LYS A 144 -18.80 -5.75 -3.57
CA LYS A 144 -17.72 -6.66 -3.18
C LYS A 144 -17.29 -7.60 -4.30
N GLU A 145 -18.21 -8.40 -4.83
CA GLU A 145 -17.89 -9.44 -5.83
C GLU A 145 -17.34 -8.83 -7.13
N SER A 146 -17.97 -7.76 -7.63
CA SER A 146 -17.54 -7.06 -8.83
C SER A 146 -16.15 -6.43 -8.67
N ALA A 147 -15.86 -5.86 -7.49
CA ALA A 147 -14.57 -5.28 -7.17
C ALA A 147 -13.48 -6.35 -7.00
N GLU A 148 -13.77 -7.44 -6.28
CA GLU A 148 -12.88 -8.59 -6.13
C GLU A 148 -12.50 -9.17 -7.49
N ARG A 149 -13.45 -9.28 -8.41
CA ARG A 149 -13.19 -9.76 -9.77
C ARG A 149 -12.21 -8.88 -10.53
N LEU A 150 -12.42 -7.56 -10.55
CA LEU A 150 -11.46 -6.63 -11.17
C LEU A 150 -10.07 -6.71 -10.52
N ARG A 151 -10.00 -6.79 -9.19
CA ARG A 151 -8.72 -6.93 -8.48
C ARG A 151 -8.03 -8.26 -8.77
N SER A 152 -8.77 -9.36 -8.87
CA SER A 152 -8.25 -10.68 -9.28
C SER A 152 -7.72 -10.69 -10.71
N GLU A 153 -8.23 -9.79 -11.54
CA GLU A 153 -7.69 -9.53 -12.88
C GLU A 153 -6.48 -8.58 -12.82
N MET A 154 -5.92 -8.27 -11.65
CA MET A 154 -4.79 -7.34 -11.45
C MET A 154 -5.10 -5.89 -11.86
N VAL A 155 -6.32 -5.43 -11.60
CA VAL A 155 -6.64 -3.99 -11.68
C VAL A 155 -6.45 -3.35 -10.31
N ASN A 156 -5.60 -2.34 -10.23
CA ASN A 156 -5.37 -1.55 -9.02
C ASN A 156 -6.47 -0.50 -8.87
N ILE A 157 -7.35 -0.68 -7.88
CA ILE A 157 -8.51 0.20 -7.68
C ILE A 157 -8.22 1.22 -6.59
N TYR A 158 -8.31 2.50 -6.93
CA TYR A 158 -8.24 3.66 -6.02
C TYR A 158 -9.66 4.16 -5.83
N ALA A 159 -10.21 3.98 -4.62
CA ALA A 159 -11.59 4.37 -4.31
C ALA A 159 -11.59 5.72 -3.58
N ILE A 160 -12.28 6.70 -4.15
CA ILE A 160 -12.36 8.07 -3.63
C ILE A 160 -13.81 8.38 -3.30
N GLY A 161 -14.08 8.55 -2.01
CA GLY A 161 -15.35 9.00 -1.47
C GLY A 161 -15.35 10.49 -1.23
N VAL A 162 -16.49 11.12 -1.49
CA VAL A 162 -16.75 12.52 -1.16
C VAL A 162 -18.03 12.62 -0.33
N LYS A 163 -18.12 13.57 0.62
CA LYS A 163 -19.31 13.84 1.44
C LYS A 163 -19.84 12.59 2.17
N ASP A 164 -20.95 12.02 1.72
CA ASP A 164 -21.68 10.95 2.40
C ASP A 164 -21.31 9.56 1.86
N ALA A 165 -20.18 9.44 1.18
CA ALA A 165 -19.68 8.17 0.66
C ALA A 165 -19.45 7.14 1.79
N ASP A 166 -19.84 5.89 1.54
CA ASP A 166 -19.72 4.80 2.51
C ASP A 166 -18.28 4.25 2.52
N GLU A 167 -17.50 4.64 3.54
CA GLU A 167 -16.09 4.24 3.68
C GLU A 167 -15.87 2.73 3.69
N ALA A 168 -16.82 1.95 4.23
CA ALA A 168 -16.72 0.49 4.23
C ALA A 168 -16.87 -0.06 2.81
N GLN A 169 -17.80 0.47 2.01
CA GLN A 169 -17.90 0.11 0.60
C GLN A 169 -16.67 0.55 -0.20
N LEU A 170 -16.11 1.73 0.06
CA LEU A 170 -14.88 2.18 -0.60
C LEU A 170 -13.71 1.22 -0.31
N LEU A 171 -13.60 0.77 0.95
CA LEU A 171 -12.60 -0.23 1.33
C LEU A 171 -12.84 -1.57 0.63
N GLU A 172 -14.09 -2.02 0.52
CA GLU A 172 -14.44 -3.23 -0.24
C GLU A 172 -14.10 -3.11 -1.74
N ILE A 173 -14.19 -1.89 -2.30
CA ILE A 173 -13.88 -1.58 -3.70
C ILE A 173 -12.36 -1.53 -3.94
N ALA A 174 -11.60 -0.83 -3.10
CA ALA A 174 -10.15 -0.70 -3.23
C ALA A 174 -9.39 -1.97 -2.79
N GLY A 175 -9.97 -2.73 -1.86
CA GLY A 175 -9.37 -3.89 -1.22
C GLY A 175 -8.25 -3.58 -0.24
N SER A 176 -7.93 -2.30 0.00
CA SER A 176 -6.97 -1.86 1.02
C SER A 176 -7.21 -0.40 1.40
N LYS A 177 -6.88 -0.06 2.66
CA LYS A 177 -6.97 1.33 3.15
C LYS A 177 -5.95 2.25 2.45
N SER A 178 -4.81 1.74 1.97
CA SER A 178 -3.80 2.57 1.28
C SER A 178 -4.28 3.15 -0.05
N ARG A 179 -5.32 2.55 -0.65
CA ARG A 179 -5.95 3.00 -1.90
C ARG A 179 -7.38 3.51 -1.69
N THR A 180 -7.76 3.77 -0.45
CA THR A 180 -9.06 4.34 -0.08
C THR A 180 -8.87 5.78 0.40
N TYR A 181 -9.57 6.72 -0.23
CA TYR A 181 -9.49 8.13 0.08
C TYR A 181 -10.88 8.68 0.36
N PHE A 182 -10.96 9.58 1.33
CA PHE A 182 -12.20 10.23 1.70
C PHE A 182 -11.97 11.72 1.90
N VAL A 183 -12.83 12.54 1.29
CA VAL A 183 -12.81 14.01 1.46
C VAL A 183 -14.20 14.52 1.81
N GLN A 184 -14.26 15.54 2.66
CA GLN A 184 -15.53 16.07 3.15
C GLN A 184 -16.30 16.83 2.06
N GLU A 185 -15.61 17.46 1.12
CA GLU A 185 -16.20 18.30 0.07
C GLU A 185 -15.49 18.09 -1.28
N PHE A 186 -16.19 18.33 -2.39
CA PHE A 186 -15.65 18.14 -3.74
C PHE A 186 -14.47 19.05 -4.04
N ASP A 187 -14.47 20.27 -3.51
CA ASP A 187 -13.39 21.22 -3.68
C ASP A 187 -12.06 20.74 -3.05
N SER A 188 -12.14 19.77 -2.13
CA SER A 188 -11.03 19.20 -1.38
C SER A 188 -10.35 18.03 -2.12
N LEU A 189 -10.93 17.56 -3.23
CA LEU A 189 -10.28 16.62 -4.15
C LEU A 189 -8.90 17.11 -4.62
N LYS A 190 -8.70 18.43 -4.69
CA LYS A 190 -7.41 19.05 -5.04
C LYS A 190 -6.27 18.67 -4.08
N ASN A 191 -6.58 18.27 -2.85
CA ASN A 191 -5.61 17.96 -1.81
C ASN A 191 -5.05 16.54 -1.95
N ILE A 192 -5.86 15.59 -2.42
CA ILE A 192 -5.51 14.15 -2.49
C ILE A 192 -4.86 13.76 -3.82
N LYS A 193 -4.83 14.65 -4.83
CA LYS A 193 -4.29 14.35 -6.16
C LYS A 193 -2.86 13.82 -6.13
N ASN A 194 -2.02 14.39 -5.26
CA ASN A 194 -0.61 14.01 -5.16
C ASN A 194 -0.47 12.61 -4.57
N GLU A 195 -1.27 12.28 -3.56
CA GLU A 195 -1.25 10.97 -2.89
C GLU A 195 -1.70 9.86 -3.85
N ILE A 196 -2.77 10.10 -4.61
CA ILE A 196 -3.27 9.14 -5.60
C ILE A 196 -2.24 8.91 -6.71
N VAL A 197 -1.70 10.00 -7.27
CA VAL A 197 -0.69 9.89 -8.33
C VAL A 197 0.58 9.22 -7.82
N GLN A 198 1.01 9.51 -6.58
CA GLN A 198 2.10 8.78 -5.93
C GLN A 198 1.77 7.30 -5.80
N GLY A 199 0.58 6.93 -5.35
CA GLY A 199 0.16 5.53 -5.26
C GLY A 199 0.21 4.83 -6.63
N ILE A 200 -0.24 5.49 -7.70
CA ILE A 200 -0.18 4.96 -9.07
C ILE A 200 1.27 4.82 -9.55
N CYS A 201 2.14 5.77 -9.20
CA CYS A 201 3.51 5.82 -9.71
C CYS A 201 4.53 5.02 -8.90
N SER A 202 4.31 4.86 -7.59
CA SER A 202 5.18 4.10 -6.69
C SER A 202 5.11 2.59 -6.94
N GLY A 203 4.11 2.12 -7.69
CA GLY A 203 4.00 0.71 -8.06
C GLY A 203 4.02 -0.19 -6.82
N GLU A 204 3.00 -0.08 -5.97
CA GLU A 204 2.54 -1.25 -5.20
C GLU A 204 2.20 -2.33 -6.24
N GLY A 205 3.19 -3.14 -6.61
CA GLY A 205 3.24 -3.76 -7.95
C GLY A 205 4.65 -4.05 -8.51
N LYS A 206 5.73 -3.51 -7.93
CA LYS A 206 7.10 -3.72 -8.42
C LYS A 206 7.89 -4.72 -7.56
N GLY A 207 7.23 -5.79 -7.12
CA GLY A 207 7.83 -6.88 -6.37
C GLY A 207 7.54 -8.24 -7.00
N ASN A 208 8.12 -8.51 -8.16
CA ASN A 208 8.29 -9.83 -8.79
C ASN A 208 7.08 -10.79 -8.77
N PHE A 209 5.84 -10.32 -8.99
CA PHE A 209 4.73 -11.09 -9.60
C PHE A 209 3.53 -10.25 -10.11
N ASP A 210 3.59 -8.92 -10.19
CA ASP A 210 2.45 -8.11 -10.64
C ASP A 210 2.52 -7.81 -12.14
N PHE A 211 2.36 -8.86 -12.91
CA PHE A 211 2.32 -8.76 -14.35
C PHE A 211 1.21 -9.62 -14.92
N CYS A 212 0.36 -9.04 -15.78
CA CYS A 212 -0.64 -9.78 -16.57
C CYS A 212 0.01 -10.92 -17.39
N PRO A 213 -0.25 -12.21 -17.15
CA PRO A 213 0.15 -13.24 -18.11
C PRO A 213 -0.84 -13.26 -19.29
N LEU A 214 -0.33 -13.31 -20.51
CA LEU A 214 -1.04 -13.85 -21.68
C LEU A 214 -0.37 -15.17 -22.07
N ASN A 215 -1.16 -16.10 -22.62
CA ASN A 215 -0.70 -16.89 -23.76
C ASN A 215 -1.79 -16.95 -24.85
N SER A 216 -1.34 -17.23 -26.07
CA SER A 216 -1.98 -17.03 -27.37
C SER A 216 -3.11 -18.00 -27.73
N GLU A 217 -3.80 -18.59 -26.75
CA GLU A 217 -4.81 -19.63 -27.03
C GLU A 217 -6.16 -19.43 -26.32
N GLY A 218 -6.38 -18.31 -25.63
CA GLY A 218 -7.72 -17.96 -25.13
C GLY A 218 -8.34 -18.99 -24.18
N LYS A 219 -7.53 -19.79 -23.47
CA LYS A 219 -8.03 -20.72 -22.45
C LYS A 219 -7.83 -20.11 -21.06
N GLN A 220 -8.94 -19.88 -20.40
CA GLN A 220 -9.04 -19.42 -19.02
C GLN A 220 -8.21 -20.35 -18.13
N MET A 221 -7.10 -19.83 -17.58
CA MET A 221 -6.46 -20.49 -16.46
C MET A 221 -7.39 -20.24 -15.27
N GLN A 222 -8.26 -21.20 -14.99
CA GLN A 222 -8.95 -21.24 -13.71
C GLN A 222 -7.85 -21.30 -12.65
N ALA A 223 -7.60 -20.17 -11.99
CA ALA A 223 -6.94 -20.17 -10.71
C ALA A 223 -7.87 -20.92 -9.76
N THR A 224 -7.75 -22.25 -9.72
CA THR A 224 -8.16 -23.01 -8.56
C THR A 224 -7.31 -22.51 -7.41
N PHE A 225 -7.84 -21.54 -6.67
CA PHE A 225 -7.30 -21.13 -5.39
C PHE A 225 -7.40 -22.33 -4.44
N SER A 226 -6.33 -23.13 -4.43
CA SER A 226 -6.05 -24.03 -3.33
C SER A 226 -5.51 -23.17 -2.19
N SER A 227 -6.15 -23.27 -1.03
CA SER A 227 -5.75 -22.67 0.25
C SER A 227 -4.41 -23.22 0.80
N SER A 228 -3.44 -23.50 -0.07
CA SER A 228 -2.19 -24.16 0.30
C SER A 228 -0.93 -23.67 -0.44
N GLU A 229 -1.00 -22.59 -1.23
CA GLU A 229 0.22 -21.88 -1.62
C GLU A 229 0.75 -21.09 -0.42
N ARG A 230 1.51 -21.80 0.42
CA ARG A 230 2.38 -21.23 1.45
C ARG A 230 3.17 -20.10 0.81
N CYS A 231 3.25 -18.94 1.44
CA CYS A 231 4.19 -17.93 0.98
C CYS A 231 5.58 -18.58 0.90
N GLN A 232 6.12 -18.71 -0.32
CA GLN A 232 7.54 -18.96 -0.50
C GLN A 232 8.24 -17.65 -0.18
N VAL A 233 8.24 -17.28 1.11
CA VAL A 233 8.94 -16.10 1.60
C VAL A 233 10.36 -16.25 1.08
N GLY A 234 10.78 -15.35 0.19
CA GLY A 234 12.17 -15.26 -0.22
C GLY A 234 13.01 -15.22 1.06
N VAL A 235 14.06 -16.03 1.14
CA VAL A 235 14.90 -16.22 2.32
C VAL A 235 15.04 -14.89 3.10
N SER A 236 14.50 -14.82 4.33
CA SER A 236 14.38 -13.57 5.11
C SER A 236 14.60 -13.79 6.61
N ASP A 237 15.18 -12.79 7.26
CA ASP A 237 15.34 -12.70 8.72
C ASP A 237 14.36 -11.65 9.25
N ILE A 238 13.40 -12.07 10.07
CA ILE A 238 12.34 -11.22 10.62
C ILE A 238 12.56 -11.05 12.11
N MET A 239 12.75 -9.81 12.56
CA MET A 239 12.71 -9.46 13.97
C MET A 239 11.39 -8.78 14.30
N PHE A 240 10.68 -9.29 15.29
CA PHE A 240 9.60 -8.55 15.94
C PHE A 240 10.19 -7.67 17.05
N LEU A 241 9.83 -6.38 17.01
CA LEU A 241 10.10 -5.43 18.09
C LEU A 241 8.76 -5.02 18.69
N VAL A 242 8.47 -5.53 19.87
CA VAL A 242 7.11 -5.55 20.42
C VAL A 242 7.05 -4.64 21.64
N ASP A 243 6.19 -3.62 21.57
CA ASP A 243 5.90 -2.74 22.69
C ASP A 243 5.19 -3.54 23.80
N SER A 244 5.73 -3.42 24.99
CA SER A 244 5.22 -4.07 26.19
C SER A 244 5.00 -3.05 27.30
N SER A 245 4.79 -1.78 26.96
CA SER A 245 4.50 -0.68 27.89
C SER A 245 3.17 -0.86 28.65
N GLY A 246 3.00 -0.04 29.69
CA GLY A 246 1.82 -0.11 30.56
C GLY A 246 0.49 0.24 29.87
N SER A 247 0.51 0.98 28.75
CA SER A 247 -0.69 1.38 27.99
C SER A 247 -1.37 0.21 27.29
N ILE A 248 -0.59 -0.81 26.90
CA ILE A 248 -1.08 -1.97 26.16
C ILE A 248 -2.09 -2.75 27.01
N GLY A 249 -1.72 -3.10 28.24
CA GLY A 249 -2.51 -3.98 29.10
C GLY A 249 -2.53 -5.46 28.65
N PRO A 250 -2.95 -6.39 29.52
CA PRO A 250 -2.81 -7.82 29.28
C PRO A 250 -3.66 -8.36 28.12
N GLU A 251 -4.85 -7.79 27.89
CA GLU A 251 -5.75 -8.22 26.81
C GLU A 251 -5.15 -7.89 25.44
N ASN A 252 -4.73 -6.64 25.22
CA ASN A 252 -4.16 -6.23 23.94
C ASN A 252 -2.80 -6.89 23.69
N PHE A 253 -2.02 -7.12 24.74
CA PHE A 253 -0.78 -7.87 24.62
C PHE A 253 -1.02 -9.31 24.14
N SER A 254 -2.12 -9.94 24.56
CA SER A 254 -2.56 -11.23 24.02
C SER A 254 -2.91 -11.14 22.52
N LYS A 255 -3.56 -10.05 22.08
CA LYS A 255 -3.86 -9.80 20.67
C LYS A 255 -2.59 -9.61 19.83
N MET A 256 -1.58 -8.90 20.35
CA MET A 256 -0.27 -8.78 19.71
C MET A 256 0.46 -10.12 19.58
N LYS A 257 0.39 -10.97 20.61
CA LYS A 257 0.93 -12.34 20.57
C LYS A 257 0.26 -13.18 19.49
N ASN A 258 -1.07 -13.11 19.39
CA ASN A 258 -1.81 -13.80 18.33
C ASN A 258 -1.41 -13.31 16.94
N PHE A 259 -1.30 -12.00 16.75
CA PHE A 259 -0.85 -11.41 15.49
C PHE A 259 0.54 -11.92 15.07
N MET A 260 1.53 -11.95 15.99
CA MET A 260 2.83 -12.56 15.70
C MET A 260 2.73 -14.04 15.33
N ARG A 261 1.88 -14.80 16.03
CA ARG A 261 1.65 -16.22 15.74
C ARG A 261 1.07 -16.41 14.34
N GLU A 262 0.11 -15.59 13.92
CA GLU A 262 -0.48 -15.70 12.58
C GLU A 262 0.52 -15.35 11.48
N LEU A 263 1.35 -14.32 11.67
CA LEU A 263 2.44 -14.00 10.74
C LEU A 263 3.44 -15.18 10.61
N VAL A 264 3.83 -15.77 11.74
CA VAL A 264 4.69 -16.97 11.77
C VAL A 264 3.99 -18.17 11.11
N ASN A 265 2.68 -18.31 11.31
CA ASN A 265 1.86 -19.39 10.74
C ASN A 265 1.79 -19.28 9.20
N LYS A 266 1.69 -18.06 8.66
CA LYS A 266 1.68 -17.79 7.22
C LYS A 266 3.08 -17.83 6.57
N SER A 267 4.14 -17.77 7.37
CA SER A 267 5.54 -17.80 6.92
C SER A 267 6.12 -19.22 6.77
N ASP A 268 7.12 -19.38 5.91
CA ASP A 268 7.81 -20.65 5.68
C ASP A 268 9.05 -20.83 6.59
N ILE A 269 8.78 -21.04 7.88
CA ILE A 269 9.81 -21.14 8.93
C ILE A 269 10.74 -22.33 8.69
N SER A 270 12.03 -22.04 8.52
CA SER A 270 13.11 -23.04 8.53
C SER A 270 14.47 -22.32 8.55
N ARG A 271 15.54 -23.04 8.89
CA ARG A 271 16.90 -22.48 8.95
C ARG A 271 17.34 -21.84 7.63
N ASP A 272 16.90 -22.40 6.51
CA ASP A 272 17.30 -21.99 5.15
C ASP A 272 16.27 -21.09 4.47
N ARG A 273 15.11 -20.81 5.12
CA ARG A 273 14.08 -19.90 4.59
C ARG A 273 13.81 -18.75 5.53
N VAL A 274 12.74 -18.78 6.32
CA VAL A 274 12.42 -17.70 7.27
C VAL A 274 12.95 -18.01 8.65
N GLN A 275 13.74 -17.09 9.18
CA GLN A 275 14.16 -17.05 10.59
C GLN A 275 13.42 -15.92 11.30
N VAL A 276 13.01 -16.17 12.55
CA VAL A 276 12.23 -15.23 13.35
C VAL A 276 12.88 -15.06 14.72
N GLY A 277 13.01 -13.82 15.17
CA GLY A 277 13.38 -13.46 16.54
C GLY A 277 12.41 -12.45 17.12
N VAL A 278 12.40 -12.32 18.45
CA VAL A 278 11.50 -11.40 19.16
C VAL A 278 12.27 -10.66 20.25
N VAL A 279 12.12 -9.34 20.25
CA VAL A 279 12.54 -8.45 21.34
C VAL A 279 11.31 -7.70 21.85
N GLN A 280 11.12 -7.71 23.16
CA GLN A 280 10.15 -6.83 23.81
C GLN A 280 10.83 -5.56 24.29
N PHE A 281 10.09 -4.45 24.31
CA PHE A 281 10.59 -3.21 24.87
C PHE A 281 9.54 -2.45 25.68
N SER A 282 10.05 -1.72 26.67
CA SER A 282 9.35 -0.73 27.49
C SER A 282 10.37 0.36 27.88
N ASP A 283 10.57 0.61 29.17
CA ASP A 283 11.79 1.20 29.74
C ASP A 283 13.03 0.30 29.51
N ILE A 284 12.85 -1.02 29.64
CA ILE A 284 13.88 -2.03 29.38
C ILE A 284 13.74 -2.66 27.99
N LYS A 285 14.77 -3.39 27.55
CA LYS A 285 14.78 -4.14 26.29
C LYS A 285 15.06 -5.60 26.65
N LYS A 286 14.10 -6.47 26.37
CA LYS A 286 14.15 -7.88 26.75
C LYS A 286 14.24 -8.76 25.50
N GLU A 287 15.33 -9.51 25.39
CA GLU A 287 15.44 -10.59 24.42
C GLU A 287 14.50 -11.73 24.82
N GLU A 288 13.57 -12.10 23.95
CA GLU A 288 12.79 -13.33 24.14
C GLU A 288 13.45 -14.50 23.42
N PHE A 289 13.85 -14.31 22.17
CA PHE A 289 14.68 -15.26 21.42
C PHE A 289 15.29 -14.64 20.15
N GLN A 290 16.41 -15.21 19.72
CA GLN A 290 17.19 -14.79 18.56
C GLN A 290 16.73 -15.48 17.26
N LEU A 291 17.13 -14.95 16.10
CA LEU A 291 16.72 -15.44 14.76
C LEU A 291 16.98 -16.93 14.55
N ASN A 292 18.12 -17.43 15.01
CA ASN A 292 18.58 -18.79 14.79
C ASN A 292 18.24 -19.76 15.94
N GLN A 293 17.48 -19.30 16.95
CA GLN A 293 17.17 -20.09 18.14
C GLN A 293 16.15 -21.20 17.86
N TYR A 294 15.13 -20.90 17.04
CA TYR A 294 14.06 -21.84 16.72
C TYR A 294 13.92 -22.04 15.21
N SER A 295 13.65 -23.27 14.79
CA SER A 295 13.43 -23.63 13.39
C SER A 295 12.10 -24.34 13.14
N SER A 296 11.22 -24.40 14.15
CA SER A 296 9.88 -24.98 14.05
C SER A 296 8.84 -23.94 14.49
N LYS A 297 7.67 -23.96 13.82
CA LYS A 297 6.56 -23.08 14.20
C LYS A 297 6.07 -23.34 15.63
N SER A 298 6.04 -24.60 16.07
CA SER A 298 5.56 -24.94 17.42
C SER A 298 6.45 -24.37 18.52
N ASP A 299 7.77 -24.37 18.32
CA ASP A 299 8.71 -23.82 19.31
C ASP A 299 8.59 -22.29 19.36
N ILE A 300 8.46 -21.64 18.21
CA ILE A 300 8.22 -20.19 18.12
C ILE A 300 6.89 -19.83 18.81
N PHE A 301 5.80 -20.56 18.52
CA PHE A 301 4.51 -20.33 19.18
C PHE A 301 4.64 -20.51 20.70
N SER A 302 5.30 -21.56 21.15
CA SER A 302 5.52 -21.81 22.59
C SER A 302 6.36 -20.73 23.25
N ALA A 303 7.34 -20.15 22.54
CA ALA A 303 8.14 -19.04 23.03
C ALA A 303 7.31 -17.75 23.11
N ILE A 304 6.54 -17.44 22.06
CA ILE A 304 5.61 -16.30 22.05
C ILE A 304 4.60 -16.42 23.20
N ASP A 305 4.02 -17.60 23.40
CA ASP A 305 3.02 -17.86 24.45
C ASP A 305 3.58 -17.68 25.87
N LYS A 306 4.89 -17.82 26.08
CA LYS A 306 5.56 -17.57 27.37
C LYS A 306 5.89 -16.10 27.63
N MET A 307 5.85 -15.24 26.61
CA MET A 307 6.08 -13.81 26.78
C MET A 307 5.09 -13.22 27.79
N SER A 308 5.60 -12.44 28.73
CA SER A 308 4.84 -11.71 29.74
C SER A 308 4.98 -10.21 29.54
N LEU A 309 3.89 -9.48 29.74
CA LEU A 309 3.88 -8.01 29.72
C LEU A 309 4.86 -7.47 30.78
N ILE A 310 5.71 -6.53 30.37
CA ILE A 310 6.70 -5.83 31.20
C ILE A 310 6.03 -4.65 31.95
N GLY A 311 5.42 -3.71 31.23
CA GLY A 311 4.78 -2.51 31.77
C GLY A 311 5.57 -1.23 31.55
N GLU A 312 5.30 -0.20 32.34
CA GLU A 312 6.03 1.09 32.35
C GLU A 312 5.90 1.92 31.06
N THR A 313 7.01 2.52 30.58
CA THR A 313 7.04 3.52 29.51
C THR A 313 7.45 2.95 28.15
N THR A 314 7.48 3.78 27.11
CA THR A 314 7.69 3.38 25.71
C THR A 314 8.96 4.05 25.15
N LEU A 315 10.14 3.41 25.31
CA LEU A 315 11.43 3.90 24.78
C LEU A 315 11.79 3.25 23.43
N THR A 316 11.05 3.63 22.38
CA THR A 316 11.17 3.07 21.03
C THR A 316 12.53 3.34 20.38
N GLY A 317 13.10 4.54 20.55
CA GLY A 317 14.40 4.89 19.96
C GLY A 317 15.54 4.03 20.50
N GLY A 318 15.57 3.83 21.82
CA GLY A 318 16.50 2.92 22.47
C GLY A 318 16.27 1.45 22.06
N ALA A 319 15.01 1.05 21.85
CA ALA A 319 14.66 -0.28 21.39
C ALA A 319 15.15 -0.55 19.95
N LEU A 320 15.02 0.44 19.04
CA LEU A 320 15.56 0.40 17.68
C LEU A 320 17.09 0.28 17.67
N THR A 321 17.76 1.00 18.58
CA THR A 321 19.21 0.88 18.75
C THR A 321 19.61 -0.52 19.20
N PHE A 322 18.88 -1.09 20.15
CA PHE A 322 19.14 -2.43 20.69
C PHE A 322 18.89 -3.55 19.67
N VAL A 323 17.80 -3.47 18.88
CA VAL A 323 17.46 -4.52 17.90
C VAL A 323 18.43 -4.55 16.72
N ALA A 324 19.22 -3.49 16.49
CA ALA A 324 20.20 -3.44 15.41
C ALA A 324 21.24 -4.56 15.46
N ASP A 325 21.63 -5.02 16.67
CA ASP A 325 22.57 -6.13 16.81
C ASP A 325 21.98 -7.47 16.35
N TYR A 326 20.66 -7.61 16.31
CA TYR A 326 19.99 -8.83 15.86
C TYR A 326 20.08 -9.05 14.36
N PHE A 327 20.38 -7.99 13.61
CA PHE A 327 20.61 -8.04 12.17
C PHE A 327 22.08 -8.33 11.81
N ARG A 328 22.86 -8.84 12.78
CA ARG A 328 24.27 -9.23 12.61
C ARG A 328 24.49 -10.73 12.89
N PRO A 329 25.52 -11.36 12.29
CA PRO A 329 25.79 -12.80 12.46
C PRO A 329 25.86 -13.31 13.90
N PRO A 330 26.40 -12.57 14.90
CA PRO A 330 26.43 -13.03 16.29
C PRO A 330 25.05 -13.30 16.92
N LYS A 331 23.98 -12.72 16.34
CA LYS A 331 22.59 -12.92 16.77
C LYS A 331 21.76 -13.75 15.77
N GLY A 332 22.44 -14.45 14.87
CA GLY A 332 21.82 -15.37 13.92
C GLY A 332 21.49 -14.79 12.55
N ALA A 333 21.65 -13.49 12.31
CA ALA A 333 21.34 -12.92 11.00
C ALA A 333 22.27 -13.42 9.89
N ARG A 334 21.67 -13.66 8.74
CA ARG A 334 22.34 -14.18 7.54
C ARG A 334 22.81 -13.01 6.66
N PRO A 335 24.07 -13.02 6.18
CA PRO A 335 24.66 -11.87 5.48
C PRO A 335 23.92 -11.44 4.19
N ALA A 336 23.45 -12.39 3.39
CA ALA A 336 22.88 -12.16 2.06
C ALA A 336 21.35 -12.38 2.01
N VAL A 337 20.70 -12.14 3.13
CA VAL A 337 19.27 -12.41 3.34
C VAL A 337 18.57 -11.08 3.64
N ARG A 338 17.31 -10.96 3.18
CA ARG A 338 16.49 -9.77 3.43
C ARG A 338 16.26 -9.65 4.93
N LYS A 339 16.48 -8.44 5.46
CA LYS A 339 16.35 -8.15 6.89
C LYS A 339 15.11 -7.30 7.11
N ILE A 340 14.20 -7.78 7.95
CA ILE A 340 12.91 -7.15 8.17
C ILE A 340 12.71 -6.94 9.66
N LEU A 341 12.32 -5.74 10.03
CA LEU A 341 11.87 -5.39 11.37
C LEU A 341 10.36 -5.13 11.32
N ILE A 342 9.60 -5.79 12.19
CA ILE A 342 8.18 -5.50 12.40
C ILE A 342 8.05 -4.88 13.79
N LEU A 343 7.87 -3.57 13.84
CA LEU A 343 7.61 -2.81 15.06
C LEU A 343 6.10 -2.82 15.34
N ILE A 344 5.69 -3.15 16.57
CA ILE A 344 4.28 -3.07 17.00
C ILE A 344 4.21 -2.22 18.26
N THR A 345 3.46 -1.11 18.25
CA THR A 345 3.34 -0.15 19.36
C THR A 345 1.97 0.52 19.40
N ASP A 346 1.52 0.97 20.58
CA ASP A 346 0.23 1.66 20.78
C ASP A 346 0.35 3.15 21.14
N GLY A 347 1.57 3.67 21.21
CA GLY A 347 1.85 4.95 21.84
C GLY A 347 2.93 5.78 21.16
N GLU A 348 3.02 7.02 21.60
CA GLU A 348 4.10 7.94 21.25
C GLU A 348 5.38 7.56 22.01
N ALA A 349 6.48 7.43 21.27
CA ALA A 349 7.79 7.19 21.84
C ALA A 349 8.22 8.34 22.75
N ARG A 350 8.83 8.02 23.89
CA ARG A 350 9.33 9.00 24.86
C ARG A 350 10.80 9.41 24.62
N ASP A 351 11.37 8.97 23.51
CA ASP A 351 12.72 9.25 23.06
C ASP A 351 12.78 9.46 21.53
N ALA A 352 13.92 9.91 21.02
CA ALA A 352 14.08 10.21 19.60
C ALA A 352 14.21 8.92 18.77
N VAL A 353 13.36 8.79 17.74
CA VAL A 353 13.26 7.57 16.91
C VAL A 353 13.95 7.68 15.55
N GLU A 354 14.05 8.89 14.98
CA GLU A 354 14.54 9.12 13.61
C GLU A 354 15.96 8.58 13.39
N SER A 355 16.93 8.99 14.21
CA SER A 355 18.33 8.60 14.03
C SER A 355 18.56 7.08 14.21
N PRO A 356 18.05 6.42 15.27
CA PRO A 356 18.12 4.97 15.39
C PRO A 356 17.48 4.21 14.22
N ALA A 357 16.30 4.66 13.77
CA ALA A 357 15.59 4.03 12.67
C ALA A 357 16.34 4.20 11.34
N LYS A 358 16.86 5.40 11.07
CA LYS A 358 17.68 5.66 9.89
C LYS A 358 18.91 4.75 9.86
N ALA A 359 19.59 4.57 11.00
CA ALA A 359 20.76 3.69 11.07
C ALA A 359 20.45 2.22 10.73
N LEU A 360 19.24 1.74 11.06
CA LEU A 360 18.76 0.41 10.64
C LEU A 360 18.47 0.36 9.13
N ARG A 361 17.76 1.36 8.61
CA ARG A 361 17.44 1.44 7.17
C ARG A 361 18.69 1.54 6.29
N ASP A 362 19.68 2.31 6.74
CA ASP A 362 20.99 2.44 6.06
C ASP A 362 21.75 1.09 6.02
N GLN A 363 21.44 0.15 6.92
CA GLN A 363 21.97 -1.23 6.90
C GLN A 363 21.16 -2.18 5.99
N GLY A 364 20.16 -1.65 5.27
CA GLY A 364 19.28 -2.44 4.41
C GLY A 364 18.17 -3.17 5.15
N VAL A 365 17.86 -2.78 6.40
CA VAL A 365 16.71 -3.32 7.14
C VAL A 365 15.44 -2.62 6.68
N VAL A 366 14.45 -3.40 6.26
CA VAL A 366 13.10 -2.92 5.92
C VAL A 366 12.26 -2.90 7.20
N ILE A 367 11.69 -1.76 7.55
CA ILE A 367 10.96 -1.59 8.81
C ILE A 367 9.47 -1.41 8.52
N TYR A 368 8.65 -2.37 8.95
CA TYR A 368 7.20 -2.28 9.00
C TYR A 368 6.80 -1.76 10.38
N SER A 369 6.05 -0.66 10.43
CA SER A 369 5.58 -0.08 11.70
C SER A 369 4.07 -0.25 11.84
N VAL A 370 3.66 -1.02 12.83
CA VAL A 370 2.26 -1.27 13.18
C VAL A 370 1.91 -0.43 14.40
N GLY A 371 1.19 0.66 14.17
CA GLY A 371 0.68 1.56 15.19
C GLY A 371 -0.76 1.26 15.54
N VAL A 372 -1.07 1.11 16.83
CA VAL A 372 -2.43 0.87 17.32
C VAL A 372 -2.94 2.07 18.11
N PHE A 373 -4.24 2.36 17.99
CA PHE A 373 -4.95 3.34 18.81
C PHE A 373 -4.42 4.78 18.71
N ASN A 374 -3.53 5.22 19.60
CA ASN A 374 -3.00 6.59 19.68
C ASN A 374 -1.54 6.69 19.22
N ALA A 375 -1.04 5.71 18.47
CA ALA A 375 0.32 5.73 17.98
C ALA A 375 0.60 6.98 17.13
N ASN A 376 1.75 7.63 17.36
CA ASN A 376 2.10 8.85 16.66
C ASN A 376 2.49 8.53 15.20
N LYS A 377 1.60 8.85 14.26
CA LYS A 377 1.77 8.53 12.83
C LYS A 377 3.06 9.11 12.24
N THR A 378 3.42 10.34 12.61
CA THR A 378 4.67 10.97 12.18
C THR A 378 5.89 10.18 12.64
N GLN A 379 5.92 9.72 13.90
CA GLN A 379 7.02 8.89 14.39
C GLN A 379 7.10 7.55 13.66
N LEU A 380 5.96 6.90 13.37
CA LEU A 380 5.96 5.64 12.63
C LEU A 380 6.47 5.81 11.19
N GLU A 381 6.17 6.94 10.56
CA GLU A 381 6.72 7.30 9.25
C GLU A 381 8.22 7.59 9.32
N GLU A 382 8.69 8.31 10.34
CA GLU A 382 10.12 8.53 10.62
C GLU A 382 10.87 7.20 10.83
N ILE A 383 10.21 6.22 11.47
CA ILE A 383 10.77 4.90 11.74
C ILE A 383 10.80 4.02 10.48
N SER A 384 9.74 4.03 9.68
CA SER A 384 9.65 3.18 8.49
C SER A 384 10.39 3.79 7.30
N GLY A 385 10.51 5.12 7.27
CA GLY A 385 11.09 5.91 6.18
C GLY A 385 10.21 6.00 4.93
N LYS A 386 9.07 5.30 4.93
CA LYS A 386 8.13 5.18 3.81
C LYS A 386 6.72 4.97 4.36
N HIS A 387 5.73 5.66 3.78
CA HIS A 387 4.35 5.62 4.27
C HIS A 387 3.70 4.24 4.04
N GLU A 388 4.01 3.59 2.92
CA GLU A 388 3.48 2.26 2.57
C GLU A 388 3.92 1.13 3.52
N LEU A 389 4.90 1.39 4.39
CA LEU A 389 5.38 0.46 5.40
C LEU A 389 4.77 0.76 6.79
N VAL A 390 3.86 1.73 6.89
CA VAL A 390 3.18 2.14 8.13
C VAL A 390 1.73 1.66 8.12
N PHE A 391 1.38 0.85 9.12
CA PHE A 391 0.04 0.31 9.32
C PHE A 391 -0.56 0.92 10.56
N TYR A 392 -1.53 1.81 10.38
CA TYR A 392 -2.26 2.42 11.49
C TYR A 392 -3.62 1.76 11.64
N ILE A 393 -3.89 1.24 12.83
CA ILE A 393 -5.16 0.57 13.15
C ILE A 393 -5.80 1.17 14.40
N GLU A 394 -7.12 1.31 14.35
CA GLU A 394 -7.90 1.99 15.40
C GLU A 394 -7.93 1.19 16.71
N ASN A 395 -7.81 -0.14 16.63
CA ASN A 395 -7.78 -1.03 17.79
C ASN A 395 -7.07 -2.35 17.45
N PHE A 396 -6.75 -3.12 18.49
CA PHE A 396 -6.03 -4.38 18.38
C PHE A 396 -6.83 -5.50 17.70
N ASP A 397 -8.16 -5.42 17.61
CA ASP A 397 -8.97 -6.44 16.94
C ASP A 397 -8.84 -6.40 15.42
N ILE A 398 -8.33 -5.27 14.88
CA ILE A 398 -8.07 -5.06 13.45
C ILE A 398 -6.73 -5.68 13.03
N LEU A 399 -5.84 -6.04 13.97
CA LEU A 399 -4.55 -6.68 13.66
C LEU A 399 -4.73 -7.88 12.71
N LYS A 400 -5.79 -8.67 12.90
CA LYS A 400 -6.14 -9.83 12.07
C LYS A 400 -6.37 -9.52 10.59
N HIS A 401 -6.64 -8.26 10.25
CA HIS A 401 -6.95 -7.83 8.89
C HIS A 401 -5.73 -7.29 8.13
N ILE A 402 -4.65 -6.92 8.83
CA ILE A 402 -3.43 -6.39 8.20
C ILE A 402 -2.31 -7.44 8.08
N GLU A 403 -2.50 -8.63 8.65
CA GLU A 403 -1.54 -9.75 8.55
C GLU A 403 -1.26 -10.12 7.09
N ASP A 404 -2.30 -10.20 6.27
CA ASP A 404 -2.15 -10.58 4.86
C ASP A 404 -1.41 -9.50 4.07
N GLU A 405 -1.61 -8.22 4.39
CA GLU A 405 -0.91 -7.10 3.77
C GLU A 405 0.59 -7.11 4.13
N ILE A 406 0.92 -7.35 5.41
CA ILE A 406 2.31 -7.42 5.87
C ILE A 406 3.00 -8.66 5.31
N ILE A 407 2.34 -9.83 5.32
CA ILE A 407 2.87 -11.04 4.69
C ILE A 407 3.12 -10.78 3.22
N PHE A 408 2.16 -10.18 2.50
CA PHE A 408 2.34 -9.84 1.09
C PHE A 408 3.55 -8.91 0.87
N GLY A 409 3.72 -7.88 1.69
CA GLY A 409 4.89 -6.98 1.65
C GLY A 409 6.23 -7.69 1.94
N ILE A 410 6.23 -8.62 2.87
CA ILE A 410 7.40 -9.45 3.22
C ILE A 410 7.74 -10.43 2.08
N CYS A 411 6.72 -10.94 1.39
CA CYS A 411 6.84 -11.90 0.30
C CYS A 411 7.24 -11.24 -1.04
N THR A 412 7.05 -9.93 -1.19
CA THR A 412 7.40 -9.18 -2.41
C THR A 412 8.85 -8.65 -2.34
N PRO A 413 9.74 -8.99 -3.29
CA PRO A 413 11.14 -8.52 -3.24
C PRO A 413 11.24 -7.00 -3.45
N HIS A 414 11.96 -6.31 -2.57
CA HIS A 414 12.40 -4.94 -2.81
C HIS A 414 13.68 -4.92 -3.64
N GLU A 415 13.72 -4.10 -4.69
CA GLU A 415 14.94 -3.85 -5.46
C GLU A 415 16.01 -3.16 -4.59
N GLY A 416 16.84 -3.97 -3.94
CA GLY A 416 18.12 -3.53 -3.39
C GLY A 416 19.21 -3.77 -4.43
N LYS A 417 19.92 -2.72 -4.83
CA LYS A 417 21.12 -2.83 -5.69
C LYS A 417 22.08 -3.85 -5.10
N ILE A 418 22.16 -5.02 -5.72
CA ILE A 418 23.20 -5.99 -5.46
C ILE A 418 24.49 -5.40 -6.04
N TRP A 419 25.37 -4.89 -5.18
CA TRP A 419 26.75 -4.66 -5.58
C TRP A 419 27.39 -6.03 -5.80
N LEU A 420 27.34 -6.51 -7.04
CA LEU A 420 28.29 -7.52 -7.48
C LEU A 420 29.65 -6.83 -7.57
N THR A 421 30.42 -6.86 -6.49
CA THR A 421 31.86 -6.65 -6.58
C THR A 421 32.43 -7.83 -7.35
N VAL A 422 32.58 -7.65 -8.66
CA VAL A 422 33.39 -8.53 -9.49
C VAL A 422 34.85 -8.31 -9.06
N PRO A 423 35.57 -9.34 -8.58
CA PRO A 423 36.98 -9.20 -8.29
C PRO A 423 37.74 -9.04 -9.62
N GLY A 424 38.21 -7.83 -9.89
CA GLY A 424 39.12 -7.51 -10.99
C GLY A 424 38.45 -7.01 -12.27
N GLY A 425 38.64 -5.72 -12.56
CA GLY A 425 38.30 -5.13 -13.86
C GLY A 425 38.32 -3.61 -13.79
N LEU A 426 39.28 -3.00 -14.47
CA LEU A 426 39.65 -1.59 -14.42
C LEU A 426 38.51 -0.62 -14.77
N SER A 427 38.48 0.49 -14.03
CA SER A 427 37.69 1.70 -14.23
C SER A 427 38.12 2.48 -15.48
N TYR A 428 37.15 2.94 -16.26
CA TYR A 428 37.20 4.22 -16.98
C TYR A 428 35.86 4.92 -16.86
#